data_AF-A0A1Y3TIM9-F1
#
_entry.id   AF-A0A1Y3TIM9-F1
#
_cell.length_a   1.000
_cell.length_b   1.000
_cell.length_c   1.000
_cell.angle_alpha   90.00
_cell.angle_beta   90.00
_cell.angle_gamma   90.00
#
_symmetry.space_group_name_H-M   'P 1'
#
loop_
_entity.id
_entity.type
_entity.pdbx_description
1 polymer ?
#
loop_
_entity_poly.entity_id
_entity_poly.type
_entity_poly.pdbx_seq_one_letter_code
_entity_poly.pdbx_strand_id
1 'polypeptide(L)'
;MQTSSMEQARAEGNAIIDAHKEALEKVFEDHRAEALRQSETRIKAETTNARLSLNQAAAKSQLEIKRRQGKVQQELKDKIFEEVMGLVDDYMKTAAYGDFLVKCIRQAVDFAGQDPVTIYINPSDEAKRPDLENATGAHLTVSAEDFIGGVRAVIRSRNILIDNSFRTQLRNEYDRFIFSGGDGNA
;
A
#
# COMPACT_ATOMS: atom_id res chain seq x y z
N MET A 1 -64.68 -27.65 -72.50
CA MET A 1 -64.40 -27.70 -71.04
C MET A 1 -62.99 -28.25 -70.71
N GLN A 2 -62.32 -29.03 -71.58
CA GLN A 2 -60.98 -29.57 -71.28
C GLN A 2 -59.81 -28.55 -71.41
N THR A 3 -59.90 -27.54 -72.27
CA THR A 3 -58.82 -26.56 -72.52
C THR A 3 -58.66 -25.54 -71.39
N SER A 4 -59.78 -25.04 -70.85
CA SER A 4 -59.75 -24.10 -69.70
C SER A 4 -59.22 -24.75 -68.41
N SER A 5 -59.43 -26.06 -68.22
CA SER A 5 -58.88 -26.80 -67.08
C SER A 5 -57.36 -26.96 -67.15
N MET A 6 -56.78 -27.13 -68.35
CA MET A 6 -55.33 -27.19 -68.53
C MET A 6 -54.64 -25.82 -68.40
N GLU A 7 -55.27 -24.74 -68.87
CA GLU A 7 -54.74 -23.39 -68.71
C GLU A 7 -54.78 -22.93 -67.24
N GLN A 8 -55.86 -23.25 -66.53
CA GLN A 8 -56.02 -22.90 -65.12
C GLN A 8 -55.03 -23.68 -64.22
N ALA A 9 -54.83 -24.98 -64.48
CA ALA A 9 -53.80 -25.78 -63.79
C ALA A 9 -52.36 -25.29 -64.07
N ARG A 10 -52.09 -24.76 -65.26
CA ARG A 10 -50.78 -24.15 -65.60
C ARG A 10 -50.58 -22.80 -64.93
N ALA A 11 -51.61 -21.97 -64.86
CA ALA A 11 -51.56 -20.69 -64.17
C ALA A 11 -51.36 -20.87 -62.66
N GLU A 12 -52.08 -21.82 -62.04
CA GLU A 12 -51.91 -22.19 -60.64
C GLU A 12 -50.51 -22.78 -60.37
N GLY A 13 -50.02 -23.66 -61.27
CA GLY A 13 -48.67 -24.22 -61.16
C GLY A 13 -47.56 -23.16 -61.26
N ASN A 14 -47.69 -22.21 -62.18
CA ASN A 14 -46.74 -21.10 -62.30
C ASN A 14 -46.79 -20.18 -61.08
N ALA A 15 -47.98 -19.87 -60.56
CA ALA A 15 -48.13 -19.08 -59.35
C ALA A 15 -47.49 -19.75 -58.13
N ILE A 16 -47.60 -21.08 -58.01
CA ILE A 16 -46.94 -21.85 -56.94
C ILE A 16 -45.41 -21.81 -57.10
N ILE A 17 -44.91 -21.95 -58.33
CA ILE A 17 -43.46 -21.89 -58.60
C ILE A 17 -42.91 -20.49 -58.29
N ASP A 18 -43.62 -19.43 -58.68
CA ASP A 18 -43.17 -18.05 -58.45
C ASP A 18 -43.25 -17.68 -56.97
N ALA A 19 -44.31 -18.09 -56.26
CA ALA A 19 -44.39 -17.93 -54.80
C ALA A 19 -43.28 -18.70 -54.07
N HIS A 20 -42.92 -19.89 -54.57
CA HIS A 20 -41.82 -20.67 -53.99
C HIS A 20 -40.46 -20.01 -54.24
N LYS A 21 -40.21 -19.45 -55.43
CA LYS A 21 -39.00 -18.67 -55.73
C LYS A 21 -38.89 -17.43 -54.85
N GLU A 22 -39.97 -16.68 -54.71
CA GLU A 22 -40.01 -15.47 -53.87
C GLU A 22 -39.75 -15.82 -52.39
N ALA A 23 -40.32 -16.92 -51.90
CA ALA A 23 -40.04 -17.42 -50.56
C ALA A 23 -38.56 -17.81 -50.37
N LEU A 24 -37.95 -18.49 -51.35
CA LEU A 24 -36.53 -18.85 -51.33
C LEU A 24 -35.62 -17.61 -51.34
N GLU A 25 -35.93 -16.62 -52.16
CA GLU A 25 -35.15 -15.38 -52.26
C GLU A 25 -35.25 -14.55 -50.97
N LYS A 26 -36.44 -14.49 -50.37
CA LYS A 26 -36.63 -13.84 -49.07
C LYS A 26 -35.83 -14.52 -47.97
N VAL A 27 -35.88 -15.85 -47.89
CA VAL A 27 -35.11 -16.63 -46.91
C VAL A 27 -33.60 -16.44 -47.13
N PHE A 28 -33.15 -16.37 -48.38
CA PHE A 28 -31.74 -16.12 -48.70
C PHE A 28 -31.28 -14.74 -48.23
N GLU A 29 -32.04 -13.68 -48.53
CA GLU A 29 -31.70 -12.32 -48.10
C GLU A 29 -31.79 -12.16 -46.56
N ASP A 30 -32.76 -12.79 -45.92
CA ASP A 30 -32.86 -12.81 -44.45
C ASP A 30 -31.61 -13.49 -43.82
N HIS A 31 -31.19 -14.65 -44.33
CA HIS A 31 -29.97 -15.32 -43.88
C HIS A 31 -28.71 -14.50 -44.16
N ARG A 32 -28.63 -13.83 -45.31
CA ARG A 32 -27.51 -12.96 -45.66
C ARG A 32 -27.41 -11.77 -44.71
N ALA A 33 -28.53 -11.11 -44.43
CA ALA A 33 -28.61 -9.99 -43.49
C ALA A 33 -28.28 -10.44 -42.06
N GLU A 34 -28.77 -11.60 -41.64
CA GLU A 34 -28.46 -12.17 -40.34
C GLU A 34 -26.98 -12.55 -40.22
N ALA A 35 -26.40 -13.21 -41.22
CA ALA A 35 -24.99 -13.56 -41.24
C ALA A 35 -24.08 -12.32 -41.16
N LEU A 36 -24.45 -11.23 -41.86
CA LEU A 36 -23.72 -9.97 -41.79
C LEU A 36 -23.79 -9.36 -40.38
N ARG A 37 -24.99 -9.28 -39.78
CA ARG A 37 -25.16 -8.79 -38.40
C ARG A 37 -24.40 -9.62 -37.38
N GLN A 38 -24.45 -10.95 -37.50
CA GLN A 38 -23.69 -11.84 -36.63
C GLN A 38 -22.19 -11.62 -36.77
N SER A 39 -21.70 -11.43 -38.00
CA SER A 39 -20.29 -11.12 -38.26
C SER A 39 -19.87 -9.79 -37.61
N GLU A 40 -20.65 -8.72 -37.81
CA GLU A 40 -20.39 -7.42 -37.17
C GLU A 40 -20.39 -7.50 -35.64
N THR A 41 -21.33 -8.23 -35.06
CA THR A 41 -21.38 -8.44 -33.61
C THR A 41 -20.16 -9.23 -33.13
N ARG A 42 -19.71 -10.26 -33.86
CA ARG A 42 -18.48 -11.00 -33.53
C ARG A 42 -17.25 -10.11 -33.58
N ILE A 43 -17.09 -9.31 -34.65
CA ILE A 43 -15.95 -8.39 -34.79
C ILE A 43 -15.93 -7.38 -33.65
N LYS A 44 -17.09 -6.80 -33.30
CA LYS A 44 -17.20 -5.87 -32.16
C LYS A 44 -16.85 -6.56 -30.85
N ALA A 45 -17.38 -7.75 -30.60
CA ALA A 45 -17.09 -8.54 -29.39
C ALA A 45 -15.59 -8.86 -29.28
N GLU A 46 -14.97 -9.32 -30.36
CA GLU A 46 -13.54 -9.63 -30.41
C GLU A 46 -12.68 -8.39 -30.20
N THR A 47 -13.04 -7.26 -30.83
CA THR A 47 -12.35 -5.98 -30.63
C THR A 47 -12.44 -5.51 -29.17
N THR A 48 -13.61 -5.62 -28.56
CA THR A 48 -13.78 -5.27 -27.14
C THR A 48 -13.00 -6.20 -26.23
N ASN A 49 -12.95 -7.50 -26.54
CA ASN A 49 -12.21 -8.49 -25.77
C ASN A 49 -10.68 -8.25 -25.89
N ALA A 50 -10.19 -7.93 -27.08
CA ALA A 50 -8.80 -7.58 -27.31
C ALA A 50 -8.40 -6.31 -26.52
N ARG A 51 -9.24 -5.27 -26.54
CA ARG A 51 -9.03 -4.04 -25.74
C ARG A 51 -9.02 -4.34 -24.24
N LEU A 52 -9.95 -5.16 -23.76
CA LEU A 52 -10.01 -5.56 -22.35
C LEU A 52 -8.75 -6.31 -21.94
N SER A 53 -8.29 -7.26 -22.76
CA SER A 53 -7.08 -8.04 -22.52
C SER A 53 -5.84 -7.15 -22.46
N LEU A 54 -5.73 -6.16 -23.36
CA LEU A 54 -4.65 -5.18 -23.34
C LEU A 54 -4.67 -4.32 -22.07
N ASN A 55 -5.85 -3.82 -21.67
CA ASN A 55 -5.99 -3.03 -20.45
C ASN A 55 -5.67 -3.84 -19.20
N GLN A 56 -6.06 -5.12 -19.16
CA GLN A 56 -5.72 -6.03 -18.06
C GLN A 56 -4.21 -6.26 -17.97
N ALA A 57 -3.53 -6.48 -19.11
CA ALA A 57 -2.09 -6.63 -19.15
C ALA A 57 -1.36 -5.36 -18.68
N ALA A 58 -1.81 -4.19 -19.13
CA ALA A 58 -1.27 -2.90 -18.73
C ALA A 58 -1.46 -2.65 -17.21
N ALA A 59 -2.66 -2.89 -16.69
CA ALA A 59 -2.96 -2.76 -15.26
C ALA A 59 -2.10 -3.71 -14.42
N LYS A 60 -1.90 -4.94 -14.86
CA LYS A 60 -1.02 -5.91 -14.20
C LYS A 60 0.43 -5.42 -14.17
N SER A 61 0.95 -4.93 -15.30
CA SER A 61 2.31 -4.38 -15.36
C SER A 61 2.48 -3.16 -14.45
N GLN A 62 1.51 -2.25 -14.42
CA GLN A 62 1.55 -1.08 -13.54
C GLN A 62 1.55 -1.48 -12.06
N LEU A 63 0.78 -2.50 -11.68
CA LEU A 63 0.79 -3.05 -10.32
C LEU A 63 2.15 -3.68 -9.97
N GLU A 64 2.77 -4.40 -10.90
CA GLU A 64 4.10 -4.98 -10.70
C GLU A 64 5.18 -3.89 -10.51
N ILE A 65 5.12 -2.81 -11.31
CA ILE A 65 6.01 -1.65 -11.15
C ILE A 65 5.83 -1.02 -9.77
N LYS A 66 4.58 -0.73 -9.35
CA LYS A 66 4.30 -0.15 -8.04
C LYS A 66 4.78 -1.04 -6.90
N ARG A 67 4.60 -2.36 -7.01
CA ARG A 67 5.12 -3.34 -6.03
C ARG A 67 6.64 -3.31 -5.96
N ARG A 68 7.32 -3.29 -7.10
CA ARG A 68 8.78 -3.23 -7.15
C ARG A 68 9.30 -1.91 -6.57
N GLN A 69 8.66 -0.79 -6.89
CA GLN A 69 9.00 0.51 -6.31
C GLN A 69 8.82 0.51 -4.79
N GLY A 70 7.69 0.01 -4.28
CA GLY A 70 7.45 -0.10 -2.84
C GLY A 70 8.48 -0.98 -2.14
N LYS A 71 8.88 -2.10 -2.76
CA LYS A 71 9.94 -2.97 -2.23
C LYS A 71 11.28 -2.25 -2.16
N VAL A 72 11.68 -1.52 -3.22
CA VAL A 72 12.94 -0.77 -3.24
C VAL A 72 12.92 0.37 -2.21
N GLN A 73 11.80 1.10 -2.08
CA GLN A 73 11.66 2.13 -1.05
C GLN A 73 11.80 1.55 0.35
N GLN A 74 11.17 0.39 0.61
CA GLN A 74 11.30 -0.29 1.89
C GLN A 74 12.75 -0.71 2.17
N GLU A 75 13.43 -1.33 1.20
CA GLU A 75 14.83 -1.73 1.33
C GLU A 75 15.77 -0.54 1.58
N LEU A 76 15.54 0.59 0.91
CA LEU A 76 16.32 1.81 1.13
C LEU A 76 16.03 2.40 2.51
N LYS A 77 14.78 2.36 2.96
CA LYS A 77 14.38 2.84 4.29
C LYS A 77 15.09 2.02 5.37
N ASP A 78 15.08 0.69 5.21
CA ASP A 78 15.72 -0.22 6.15
C ASP A 78 17.23 0.05 6.24
N LYS A 79 17.91 0.26 5.11
CA LYS A 79 19.34 0.61 5.07
C LYS A 79 19.65 1.94 5.75
N ILE A 80 18.84 2.98 5.50
CA ILE A 80 19.04 4.29 6.15
C ILE A 80 18.91 4.15 7.66
N PHE A 81 17.91 3.43 8.14
CA PHE A 81 17.71 3.27 9.58
C PHE A 81 18.76 2.36 10.23
N GLU A 82 19.33 1.42 9.49
CA GLU A 82 20.52 0.68 9.92
C GLU A 82 21.73 1.61 10.10
N GLU A 83 21.97 2.54 9.18
CA GLU A 83 23.01 3.57 9.32
C GLU A 83 22.74 4.51 10.50
N VAL A 84 21.49 4.95 10.67
CA VAL A 84 21.07 5.79 11.81
C VAL A 84 21.30 5.07 13.14
N MET A 85 21.04 3.76 13.21
CA MET A 85 21.33 2.96 14.41
C MET A 85 22.83 3.01 14.76
N GLY A 86 23.72 2.93 13.76
CA GLY A 86 25.16 3.09 13.96
C GLY A 86 25.52 4.48 14.48
N LEU A 87 24.92 5.54 13.90
CA LEU A 87 25.14 6.92 14.35
C LEU A 87 24.64 7.15 15.79
N VAL A 88 23.54 6.51 16.19
CA VAL A 88 23.03 6.57 17.57
C VAL A 88 23.99 5.86 18.53
N ASP A 89 24.51 4.69 18.15
CA ASP A 89 25.52 3.98 18.96
C ASP A 89 26.79 4.81 19.14
N ASP A 90 27.25 5.49 18.10
CA ASP A 90 28.39 6.40 18.19
C ASP A 90 28.09 7.64 19.03
N TYR A 91 26.88 8.20 18.89
CA TYR A 91 26.43 9.31 19.74
C TYR A 91 26.40 8.92 21.22
N MET A 92 25.96 7.71 21.55
CA MET A 92 25.90 7.20 22.93
C MET A 92 27.26 7.09 23.62
N LYS A 93 28.35 7.01 22.85
CA LYS A 93 29.73 7.00 23.37
C LYS A 93 30.26 8.41 23.67
N THR A 94 29.57 9.46 23.23
CA THR A 94 29.99 10.85 23.42
C THR A 94 29.55 11.42 24.78
N ALA A 95 30.24 12.46 25.25
CA ALA A 95 29.84 13.19 26.46
C ALA A 95 28.46 13.86 26.32
N ALA A 96 28.09 14.26 25.09
CA ALA A 96 26.80 14.89 24.80
C ALA A 96 25.60 13.99 25.11
N TYR A 97 25.78 12.66 25.08
CA TYR A 97 24.75 11.72 25.48
C TYR A 97 24.46 11.78 26.99
N GLY A 98 25.48 11.96 27.82
CA GLY A 98 25.30 12.18 29.26
C GLY A 98 24.46 13.43 29.56
N ASP A 99 24.76 14.54 28.88
CA ASP A 99 23.99 15.78 29.00
C ASP A 99 22.54 15.60 28.54
N PHE A 100 22.31 14.84 27.48
CA PHE A 100 20.98 14.47 27.01
C PHE A 100 20.21 13.68 28.07
N LEU A 101 20.82 12.65 28.69
CA LEU A 101 20.19 11.88 29.75
C LEU A 101 19.81 12.76 30.95
N VAL A 102 20.72 13.63 31.41
CA VAL A 102 20.45 14.59 32.50
C VAL A 102 19.27 15.48 32.16
N LYS A 103 19.19 16.00 30.92
CA LYS A 103 18.08 16.83 30.47
C LYS A 103 16.76 16.07 30.48
N CYS A 104 16.73 14.84 29.97
CA CYS A 104 15.53 13.99 29.97
C CYS A 104 15.07 13.65 31.39
N ILE A 105 16.00 13.34 32.30
CA ILE A 105 15.69 13.06 33.70
C ILE A 105 15.08 14.29 34.37
N ARG A 106 15.69 15.47 34.21
CA ARG A 106 15.16 16.73 34.77
C ARG A 106 13.77 17.04 34.26
N GLN A 107 13.54 16.91 32.96
CA GLN A 107 12.21 17.09 32.37
C GLN A 107 11.17 16.13 32.96
N ALA A 108 11.54 14.88 33.22
CA ALA A 108 10.64 13.90 33.84
C ALA A 108 10.33 14.23 35.31
N VAL A 109 11.34 14.69 36.07
CA VAL A 109 11.18 15.13 37.46
C VAL A 109 10.32 16.39 37.53
N ASP A 110 10.59 17.39 36.69
CA ASP A 110 9.82 18.63 36.60
C ASP A 110 8.35 18.35 36.24
N PHE A 111 8.11 17.40 35.33
CA PHE A 111 6.77 16.99 34.94
C PHE A 111 6.03 16.25 36.08
N ALA A 112 6.74 15.45 36.87
CA ALA A 112 6.18 14.78 38.04
C ALA A 112 5.84 15.77 39.18
N GLY A 113 6.63 16.84 39.33
CA GLY A 113 6.44 17.84 40.37
C GLY A 113 6.63 17.22 41.76
N GLN A 114 5.53 17.06 42.51
CA GLN A 114 5.53 16.40 43.82
C GLN A 114 5.20 14.91 43.78
N ASP A 115 4.78 14.39 42.63
CA ASP A 115 4.41 13.00 42.50
C ASP A 115 5.64 12.06 42.51
N PRO A 116 5.54 10.87 43.13
CA PRO A 116 6.60 9.88 43.05
C PRO A 116 6.84 9.44 41.60
N VAL A 117 8.06 9.64 41.11
CA VAL A 117 8.49 9.23 39.77
C VAL A 117 9.54 8.12 39.88
N THR A 118 9.37 7.05 39.10
CA THR A 118 10.37 6.00 38.95
C THR A 118 11.02 6.16 37.59
N ILE A 119 12.33 6.39 37.59
CA ILE A 119 13.10 6.65 36.37
C ILE A 119 13.93 5.42 36.02
N TYR A 120 13.78 4.96 34.79
CA TYR A 120 14.44 3.80 34.24
C TYR A 120 15.52 4.20 33.24
N ILE A 121 16.72 3.67 33.42
CA ILE A 121 17.84 3.80 32.48
C ILE A 121 18.12 2.45 31.81
N ASN A 122 18.78 2.48 30.66
CA ASN A 122 19.16 1.28 29.94
C ASN A 122 20.27 0.52 30.72
N PRO A 123 20.26 -0.83 30.77
CA PRO A 123 21.41 -1.63 31.19
C PRO A 123 22.77 -1.14 30.68
N SER A 124 22.86 -0.74 29.41
CA SER A 124 24.08 -0.23 28.78
C SER A 124 24.64 1.03 29.45
N ASP A 125 23.81 1.77 30.18
CA ASP A 125 24.14 3.02 30.86
C ASP A 125 24.26 2.86 32.38
N GLU A 126 24.22 1.65 32.91
CA GLU A 126 24.34 1.37 34.33
C GLU A 126 25.61 1.97 34.93
N ALA A 127 26.73 1.95 34.20
CA ALA A 127 27.99 2.56 34.64
C ALA A 127 27.89 4.08 34.83
N LYS A 128 26.99 4.76 34.12
CA LYS A 128 26.76 6.22 34.20
C LYS A 128 25.75 6.59 35.30
N ARG A 129 25.07 5.61 35.88
CA ARG A 129 24.06 5.79 36.93
C ARG A 129 24.52 6.70 38.08
N PRO A 130 25.67 6.48 38.75
CA PRO A 130 26.05 7.31 39.89
C PRO A 130 26.25 8.78 39.52
N ASP A 131 26.83 9.06 38.34
CA ASP A 131 27.03 10.43 37.86
C ASP A 131 25.71 11.11 37.52
N LEU A 132 24.77 10.37 36.92
CA LEU A 132 23.43 10.87 36.62
C LEU A 132 22.59 11.12 37.88
N GLU A 133 22.64 10.22 38.87
CA GLU A 133 21.98 10.40 40.17
C GLU A 133 22.54 11.64 40.89
N ASN A 134 23.86 11.83 40.89
CA ASN A 134 24.51 13.01 41.46
C ASN A 134 24.13 14.31 40.75
N ALA A 135 24.03 14.31 39.42
CA ALA A 135 23.74 15.50 38.62
C ALA A 135 22.25 15.91 38.62
N THR A 136 21.35 14.96 38.91
CA THR A 136 19.89 15.16 38.84
C THR A 136 19.21 15.12 40.20
N GLY A 137 19.84 14.51 41.22
CA GLY A 137 19.25 14.30 42.54
C GLY A 137 18.10 13.29 42.55
N ALA A 138 17.84 12.60 41.43
CA ALA A 138 16.77 11.61 41.31
C ALA A 138 17.32 10.19 41.44
N HIS A 139 16.53 9.28 42.01
CA HIS A 139 16.90 7.87 42.09
C HIS A 139 16.63 7.16 40.75
N LEU A 140 17.65 6.51 40.19
CA LEU A 140 17.56 5.82 38.91
C LEU A 140 17.47 4.31 39.12
N THR A 141 16.63 3.65 38.34
CA THR A 141 16.46 2.18 38.33
C THR A 141 16.95 1.65 37.00
N VAL A 142 17.71 0.55 37.00
CA VAL A 142 18.11 -0.09 35.74
C VAL A 142 16.92 -0.88 35.20
N SER A 143 16.56 -0.64 33.94
CA SER A 143 15.51 -1.38 33.24
C SER A 143 15.93 -2.83 32.99
N ALA A 144 15.00 -3.77 33.05
CA ALA A 144 15.24 -5.13 32.57
C ALA A 144 15.18 -5.24 31.04
N GLU A 145 14.46 -4.31 30.40
CA GLU A 145 14.36 -4.23 28.93
C GLU A 145 15.44 -3.30 28.36
N ASP A 146 16.05 -3.75 27.27
CA ASP A 146 16.90 -2.92 26.43
C ASP A 146 16.04 -2.08 25.48
N PHE A 147 16.25 -0.76 25.53
CA PHE A 147 15.62 0.20 24.66
C PHE A 147 16.64 1.06 23.89
N ILE A 148 17.81 0.47 23.62
CA ILE A 148 19.00 1.01 22.93
C ILE A 148 19.69 2.08 23.75
N GLY A 149 18.96 3.09 24.20
CA GLY A 149 19.43 4.19 25.03
C GLY A 149 18.31 5.16 25.36
N GLY A 150 18.60 6.16 26.18
CA GLY A 150 17.64 7.15 26.65
C GLY A 150 17.07 6.83 28.04
N VAL A 151 15.90 7.39 28.35
CA VAL A 151 15.30 7.33 29.69
C VAL A 151 13.80 7.08 29.59
N ARG A 152 13.26 6.26 30.49
CA ARG A 152 11.82 6.10 30.67
C ARG A 152 11.44 6.51 32.08
N ALA A 153 10.40 7.31 32.24
CA ALA A 153 9.91 7.69 33.56
C ALA A 153 8.46 7.31 33.74
N VAL A 154 8.15 6.65 34.86
CA VAL A 154 6.81 6.19 35.21
C VAL A 154 6.32 6.96 36.43
N ILE A 155 5.19 7.63 36.27
CA ILE A 155 4.48 8.34 37.35
C ILE A 155 3.21 7.55 37.64
N ARG A 156 3.28 6.67 38.65
CA ARG A 156 2.17 5.74 38.96
C ARG A 156 0.91 6.44 39.43
N SER A 157 1.03 7.58 40.13
CA SER A 157 -0.12 8.32 40.65
C SER A 157 -1.02 8.88 39.54
N ARG A 158 -0.43 9.20 38.37
CA ARG A 158 -1.15 9.76 37.21
C ARG A 158 -1.33 8.76 36.07
N ASN A 159 -0.81 7.54 36.20
CA ASN A 159 -0.73 6.54 35.12
C ASN A 159 -0.05 7.10 33.85
N ILE A 160 1.05 7.84 34.01
CA ILE A 160 1.80 8.47 32.91
C ILE A 160 3.14 7.77 32.72
N LEU A 161 3.46 7.45 31.47
CA LEU A 161 4.78 7.01 31.02
C LEU A 161 5.37 8.10 30.10
N ILE A 162 6.51 8.65 30.51
CA ILE A 162 7.34 9.52 29.67
C ILE A 162 8.42 8.64 29.05
N ASP A 163 8.30 8.37 27.76
CA ASP A 163 9.25 7.54 27.02
C ASP A 163 10.18 8.39 26.16
N ASN A 164 11.39 8.64 26.66
CA ASN A 164 12.48 9.27 25.93
C ASN A 164 13.51 8.23 25.46
N SER A 165 13.09 6.98 25.20
CA SER A 165 13.99 5.96 24.64
C SER A 165 14.25 6.14 23.15
N PHE A 166 15.48 5.86 22.72
CA PHE A 166 15.83 5.88 21.31
C PHE A 166 15.07 4.82 20.52
N ARG A 167 14.77 3.66 21.12
CA ARG A 167 13.93 2.64 20.48
C ARG A 167 12.58 3.19 20.02
N THR A 168 11.89 3.92 20.89
CA THR A 168 10.57 4.48 20.55
C THR A 168 10.71 5.65 19.58
N GLN A 169 11.69 6.54 19.78
CA GLN A 169 11.93 7.67 18.87
C GLN A 169 12.29 7.20 17.46
N LEU A 170 13.23 6.27 17.31
CA LEU A 170 13.64 5.71 16.03
C LEU A 170 12.49 4.97 15.35
N ARG A 171 11.66 4.25 16.11
CA ARG A 171 10.46 3.61 15.55
C ARG A 171 9.45 4.64 15.06
N ASN A 172 9.21 5.70 15.81
CA ASN A 172 8.29 6.76 15.41
C ASN A 172 8.81 7.51 14.17
N GLU A 173 10.12 7.79 14.10
CA GLU A 173 10.74 8.35 12.90
C GLU A 173 10.67 7.38 11.73
N TYR A 174 10.91 6.09 11.97
CA TYR A 174 10.76 5.05 10.95
C TYR A 174 9.34 5.05 10.41
N ASP A 175 8.32 4.97 11.24
CA ASP A 175 6.93 4.90 10.78
C ASP A 175 6.50 6.18 10.03
N ARG A 176 7.01 7.35 10.42
CA ARG A 176 6.76 8.63 9.74
C ARG A 176 7.63 8.86 8.51
N PHE A 177 8.74 8.15 8.37
CA PHE A 177 9.69 8.39 7.29
C PHE A 177 9.09 7.97 5.95
N ILE A 178 8.99 8.95 5.07
CA ILE A 178 8.58 8.81 3.68
C ILE A 178 9.69 9.37 2.82
N PHE A 179 10.13 8.60 1.83
CA PHE A 179 10.99 9.12 0.78
C PHE A 179 10.19 10.15 -0.03
N SER A 180 10.47 11.43 0.16
CA SER A 180 9.91 12.53 -0.63
C SER A 180 10.54 12.61 -2.03
N GLY A 181 10.88 11.46 -2.63
CA GLY A 181 11.76 11.35 -3.79
C GLY A 181 11.33 12.25 -4.94
N GLY A 182 12.06 13.35 -5.13
CA GLY A 182 12.25 14.01 -6.43
C GLY A 182 11.01 14.32 -7.26
N ASP A 183 9.90 14.78 -6.67
CA ASP A 183 8.84 15.46 -7.43
C ASP A 183 9.32 16.86 -7.83
N GLY A 184 10.28 16.88 -8.75
CA GLY A 184 10.81 18.07 -9.41
C GLY A 184 10.67 17.91 -10.92
N ASN A 185 9.47 18.23 -11.41
CA ASN A 185 9.07 18.40 -12.82
C ASN A 185 8.69 17.12 -13.57
N ALA A 186 7.40 16.76 -13.46
CA ALA A 186 6.62 16.24 -14.58
C ALA A 186 5.97 17.42 -15.33
#